data_AF-A0A4Q5XWC8-F1
#
_entry.id   AF-A0A4Q5XWC8-F1
#
_cell.length_a   1.000
_cell.length_b   1.000
_cell.length_c   1.000
_cell.angle_alpha   90.00
_cell.angle_beta   90.00
_cell.angle_gamma   90.00
#
_symmetry.space_group_name_H-M   'P 1'
#
loop_
_entity.id
_entity.type
_entity.pdbx_description
1 polymer ?
#
loop_
_entity_poly.entity_id
_entity_poly.type
_entity_poly.pdbx_seq_one_letter_code
_entity_poly.pdbx_strand_id
1 'polypeptide(L)'
;MTTTDPIEFCPAAACAAAIVRLEGFITQVTRLAVEAQIARSPELMCQLGMISDELILAVEEARDRLAQVEAISAAGAMAQLLAAIRDVRVRDDAERERARDLEAKAIRFLGAANLYDPHFCRSISQSKLGSRLHVAAMRDLEQHAS
;
A
#
# COMPACT_ATOMS: atom_id res chain seq x y z
N MET A 1 29.34 -9.50 -16.05
CA MET A 1 29.18 -8.68 -14.84
C MET A 1 27.75 -8.17 -14.83
N THR A 2 26.85 -8.97 -14.25
CA THR A 2 25.45 -8.57 -14.00
C THR A 2 25.47 -7.64 -12.80
N THR A 3 25.13 -6.38 -13.01
CA THR A 3 24.83 -5.45 -11.92
C THR A 3 23.58 -5.99 -11.22
N THR A 4 23.78 -6.74 -10.15
CA THR A 4 22.72 -7.14 -9.24
C THR A 4 22.22 -5.85 -8.61
N ASP A 5 21.11 -5.33 -9.13
CA ASP A 5 20.37 -4.24 -8.51
C ASP A 5 20.05 -4.71 -7.07
N PRO A 6 20.54 -4.04 -6.01
CA PRO A 6 20.42 -4.53 -4.63
C PRO A 6 18.98 -4.52 -4.11
N ILE A 7 18.01 -4.08 -4.93
CA ILE A 7 16.59 -4.33 -4.73
C ILE A 7 16.29 -5.71 -5.31
N GLU A 8 16.64 -6.77 -4.58
CA GLU A 8 16.00 -8.07 -4.76
C GLU A 8 14.48 -7.83 -4.83
N PHE A 9 13.88 -8.23 -5.96
CA PHE A 9 12.53 -7.90 -6.39
C PHE A 9 11.51 -8.17 -5.29
N CYS A 10 11.24 -7.17 -4.46
CA CYS A 10 10.15 -7.22 -3.50
C CYS A 10 8.85 -6.98 -4.27
N PRO A 11 7.97 -8.00 -4.43
CA PRO A 11 6.77 -7.85 -5.25
C PRO A 11 5.84 -6.75 -4.73
N ALA A 12 5.76 -6.60 -3.40
CA ALA A 12 4.99 -5.52 -2.76
C ALA A 12 5.56 -4.13 -3.10
N ALA A 13 6.88 -3.94 -3.04
CA ALA A 13 7.51 -2.67 -3.40
C ALA A 13 7.33 -2.36 -4.90
N ALA A 14 7.42 -3.38 -5.76
CA ALA A 14 7.19 -3.24 -7.20
C ALA A 14 5.74 -2.82 -7.51
N CYS A 15 4.75 -3.44 -6.85
CA CYS A 15 3.35 -3.06 -6.97
C CYS A 15 3.11 -1.62 -6.49
N ALA A 16 3.65 -1.25 -5.32
CA ALA A 16 3.54 0.12 -4.81
C ALA A 16 4.18 1.16 -5.75
N ALA A 17 5.34 0.85 -6.33
CA ALA A 17 5.98 1.72 -7.32
C ALA A 17 5.13 1.86 -8.59
N ALA A 18 4.44 0.79 -9.03
CA ALA A 18 3.52 0.86 -10.15
C ALA A 18 2.30 1.75 -9.85
N ILE A 19 1.70 1.61 -8.66
CA ILE A 19 0.59 2.45 -8.19
C ILE A 19 0.99 3.93 -8.25
N VAL A 20 2.14 4.29 -7.66
CA VAL A 20 2.62 5.69 -7.64
C VAL A 20 2.83 6.23 -9.06
N ARG A 21 3.40 5.44 -9.98
CA ARG A 21 3.58 5.86 -11.38
C ARG A 21 2.25 6.11 -12.08
N LEU A 22 1.30 5.19 -11.95
CA LEU A 22 -0.02 5.31 -12.59
C LEU A 22 -0.78 6.54 -12.08
N GLU A 23 -0.72 6.82 -10.79
CA GLU A 23 -1.37 8.00 -10.21
C GLU A 23 -0.69 9.31 -10.60
N GLY A 24 0.63 9.27 -10.80
CA GLY A 24 1.37 10.35 -11.44
C GLY A 24 0.83 10.64 -12.84
N PHE A 25 0.56 9.61 -13.64
CA PHE A 25 -0.06 9.77 -14.96
C PHE A 25 -1.50 10.29 -14.88
N ILE A 26 -2.33 9.81 -13.94
CA ILE A 26 -3.68 10.35 -13.71
C ILE A 26 -3.63 11.85 -13.42
N THR A 27 -2.68 12.28 -12.59
CA THR A 27 -2.47 13.70 -12.27
C THR A 27 -2.13 14.51 -13.53
N GLN A 28 -1.27 13.97 -14.41
CA GLN A 28 -0.91 14.61 -15.67
C GLN A 28 -2.09 14.68 -16.65
N VAL A 29 -2.83 13.59 -16.82
CA VAL A 29 -4.04 13.54 -17.68
C VAL A 29 -5.09 14.52 -17.18
N THR A 30 -5.30 14.60 -15.87
CA THR A 30 -6.20 15.58 -15.25
C THR A 30 -5.80 17.01 -15.61
N ARG A 31 -4.50 17.34 -15.56
CA ARG A 31 -4.00 18.66 -15.96
C ARG A 31 -4.24 18.92 -17.45
N LEU A 32 -3.95 17.94 -18.31
CA LEU A 32 -4.18 18.05 -19.75
C LEU A 32 -5.67 18.20 -20.07
N ALA A 33 -6.57 17.58 -19.31
CA ALA A 33 -8.01 17.72 -19.50
C ALA A 33 -8.47 19.17 -19.24
N VAL A 34 -7.88 19.83 -18.24
CA VAL A 34 -8.12 21.27 -18.00
C VAL A 34 -7.61 22.12 -19.17
N GLU A 35 -6.41 21.83 -19.68
CA GLU A 35 -5.84 22.53 -20.84
C GLU A 35 -6.72 22.34 -22.11
N ALA A 36 -7.17 21.11 -22.36
CA ALA A 36 -8.06 20.77 -23.47
C ALA A 36 -9.43 21.46 -23.36
N GLN A 37 -9.96 21.60 -22.13
CA GLN A 37 -11.20 22.32 -21.85
C GLN A 37 -11.04 23.82 -22.16
N ILE A 38 -9.93 24.43 -21.74
CA ILE A 38 -9.63 25.84 -22.05
C ILE A 38 -9.52 26.05 -23.57
N ALA A 39 -8.87 25.13 -24.27
CA ALA A 39 -8.72 25.14 -25.72
C ALA A 39 -10.02 24.77 -26.48
N ARG A 40 -11.09 24.38 -25.77
CA ARG A 40 -12.38 23.94 -26.33
C ARG A 40 -12.22 22.81 -27.36
N SER A 41 -11.37 21.83 -27.05
CA SER A 41 -11.12 20.66 -27.91
C SER A 41 -11.91 19.43 -27.41
N PRO A 42 -13.14 19.20 -27.91
CA PRO A 42 -13.99 18.12 -27.40
C PRO A 42 -13.45 16.72 -27.74
N GLU A 43 -12.78 16.57 -28.87
CA GLU A 43 -12.16 15.29 -29.26
C GLU A 43 -11.02 14.91 -28.31
N LEU A 44 -10.14 15.86 -27.98
CA LEU A 44 -9.07 15.65 -27.02
C LEU A 44 -9.62 15.38 -25.62
N MET A 45 -10.67 16.08 -25.20
CA MET A 45 -11.35 15.79 -23.92
C MET A 45 -11.92 14.37 -23.87
N CYS A 46 -12.50 13.89 -24.97
CA CYS A 46 -13.00 12.51 -25.07
C CYS A 46 -11.86 11.49 -24.93
N GLN A 47 -10.77 11.68 -25.66
CA GLN A 47 -9.59 10.81 -25.60
C GLN A 47 -8.96 10.79 -24.20
N LEU A 48 -8.79 11.96 -23.57
CA LEU A 48 -8.26 12.06 -22.21
C LEU A 48 -9.20 11.42 -21.18
N GLY A 49 -10.51 11.47 -21.39
CA GLY A 49 -11.49 10.74 -20.58
C GLY A 49 -11.27 9.23 -20.65
N MET A 50 -11.16 8.67 -21.86
CA MET A 50 -10.89 7.24 -22.05
C MET A 50 -9.57 6.80 -21.40
N ILE A 51 -8.50 7.58 -21.58
CA ILE A 51 -7.21 7.30 -20.96
C ILE A 51 -7.32 7.37 -19.43
N SER A 52 -8.06 8.34 -18.90
CA SER A 52 -8.29 8.44 -17.45
C SER A 52 -9.00 7.21 -16.89
N ASP A 53 -10.04 6.71 -17.58
CA ASP A 53 -10.77 5.51 -17.16
C ASP A 53 -9.86 4.27 -17.18
N GLU A 54 -9.05 4.10 -18.23
CA GLU A 54 -8.06 3.01 -18.31
C GLU A 54 -7.02 3.09 -17.18
N LEU A 55 -6.51 4.30 -16.87
CA LEU A 55 -5.56 4.50 -15.79
C LEU A 55 -6.17 4.19 -14.42
N ILE A 56 -7.43 4.56 -14.18
CA ILE A 56 -8.14 4.22 -12.94
C ILE A 56 -8.22 2.70 -12.78
N LEU A 57 -8.62 1.98 -13.82
CA LEU A 57 -8.69 0.52 -13.79
C LEU A 57 -7.31 -0.11 -13.54
N ALA A 58 -6.26 0.41 -14.18
CA ALA A 58 -4.90 -0.07 -13.98
C ALA A 58 -4.38 0.16 -12.55
N VAL A 59 -4.79 1.27 -11.90
CA VAL A 59 -4.47 1.52 -10.49
C VAL A 59 -5.15 0.50 -9.59
N GLU A 60 -6.44 0.23 -9.80
CA GLU A 60 -7.16 -0.77 -9.00
C GLU A 60 -6.55 -2.17 -9.20
N GLU A 61 -6.20 -2.57 -10.43
CA GLU A 61 -5.50 -3.83 -10.67
C GLU A 61 -4.13 -3.89 -9.95
N ALA A 62 -3.40 -2.78 -9.90
CA ALA A 62 -2.14 -2.71 -9.16
C ALA A 62 -2.36 -2.82 -7.64
N ARG A 63 -3.46 -2.28 -7.09
CA ARG A 63 -3.84 -2.42 -5.69
C ARG A 63 -4.25 -3.85 -5.36
N ASP A 64 -5.02 -4.50 -6.22
CA ASP A 64 -5.40 -5.91 -6.06
C ASP A 64 -4.18 -6.82 -6.07
N ARG A 65 -3.22 -6.57 -6.97
CA ARG A 65 -1.94 -7.29 -6.97
C ARG A 65 -1.14 -7.06 -5.71
N LEU A 66 -1.07 -5.81 -5.20
CA LEU A 66 -0.41 -5.51 -3.93
C LEU A 66 -1.05 -6.27 -2.75
N ALA A 67 -2.38 -6.39 -2.77
CA ALA A 67 -3.11 -7.17 -1.78
C ALA A 67 -2.80 -8.67 -1.88
N GLN A 68 -2.44 -9.22 -3.05
CA GLN A 68 -2.15 -10.65 -3.19
C GLN A 68 -0.74 -11.06 -2.77
N VAL A 69 0.22 -10.13 -2.72
CA VAL A 69 1.63 -10.45 -2.42
C VAL A 69 1.93 -10.39 -0.93
N GLU A 70 2.89 -11.19 -0.47
CA GLU A 70 3.39 -11.13 0.90
C GLU A 70 4.56 -10.14 1.01
N ALA A 71 4.71 -9.52 2.18
CA ALA A 71 5.92 -8.78 2.52
C ALA A 71 7.06 -9.76 2.81
N ILE A 72 8.05 -9.81 1.92
CA ILE A 72 9.29 -10.62 2.09
C ILE A 72 10.50 -9.76 2.47
N SER A 73 10.31 -8.44 2.61
CA SER A 73 11.36 -7.49 2.99
C SER A 73 10.76 -6.32 3.76
N ALA A 74 11.62 -5.58 4.47
CA ALA A 74 11.20 -4.37 5.18
C ALA A 74 10.61 -3.33 4.22
N ALA A 75 11.19 -3.17 3.02
CA ALA A 75 10.65 -2.29 1.98
C ALA A 75 9.25 -2.72 1.54
N GLY A 76 9.00 -4.03 1.40
CA GLY A 76 7.67 -4.57 1.09
C GLY A 76 6.65 -4.36 2.20
N ALA A 77 7.05 -4.59 3.45
CA ALA A 77 6.20 -4.33 4.61
C ALA A 77 5.83 -2.85 4.72
N MET A 78 6.79 -1.95 4.53
CA MET A 78 6.53 -0.50 4.51
C MET A 78 5.60 -0.11 3.35
N ALA A 79 5.80 -0.67 2.16
CA ALA A 79 4.93 -0.44 1.01
C ALA A 79 3.47 -0.84 1.31
N GLN A 80 3.26 -2.00 1.95
CA GLN A 80 1.93 -2.46 2.37
C GLN A 80 1.32 -1.58 3.47
N LEU A 81 2.09 -1.13 4.45
CA LEU A 81 1.59 -0.20 5.47
C LEU A 81 1.15 1.14 4.87
N LEU A 82 1.94 1.71 3.95
CA LEU A 82 1.59 2.95 3.27
C LEU A 82 0.32 2.80 2.42
N ALA A 83 0.16 1.66 1.75
CA ALA A 83 -1.06 1.34 1.02
C ALA A 83 -2.27 1.17 1.97
N ALA A 84 -2.11 0.50 3.10
CA ALA A 84 -3.16 0.38 4.11
C ALA A 84 -3.61 1.76 4.65
N ILE A 85 -2.67 2.66 4.97
CA ILE A 85 -2.97 4.03 5.41
C ILE A 85 -3.76 4.79 4.36
N ARG A 86 -3.44 4.58 3.07
CA ARG A 86 -4.14 5.21 1.97
C ARG A 86 -5.59 4.74 1.87
N ASP A 87 -5.81 3.43 1.89
CA ASP A 87 -7.13 2.81 1.76
C ASP A 87 -8.07 3.19 2.93
N VAL A 88 -7.54 3.36 4.15
CA VAL A 88 -8.34 3.80 5.32
C VAL A 88 -8.95 5.20 5.13
N ARG A 89 -8.39 6.05 4.27
CA ARG A 89 -8.92 7.39 4.00
C ARG A 89 -10.18 7.36 3.13
N VAL A 90 -10.47 6.23 2.47
CA VAL A 90 -11.62 6.05 1.60
C VAL A 90 -12.76 5.38 2.38
N ARG A 91 -13.98 5.87 2.23
CA ARG A 91 -15.14 5.43 3.02
C ARG A 91 -15.80 4.14 2.50
N ASP A 92 -15.07 3.29 1.79
CA ASP A 92 -15.57 2.01 1.27
C ASP A 92 -15.24 0.85 2.23
N ASP A 93 -16.14 -0.11 2.36
CA ASP A 93 -15.96 -1.32 3.16
C ASP A 93 -14.93 -2.27 2.53
N ALA A 94 -14.89 -2.38 1.20
CA ALA A 94 -13.93 -3.24 0.49
C ALA A 94 -12.48 -2.76 0.69
N GLU A 95 -12.27 -1.45 0.59
CA GLU A 95 -10.96 -0.84 0.84
C GLU A 95 -10.53 -0.96 2.30
N ARG A 96 -11.48 -0.84 3.24
CA ARG A 96 -11.19 -1.05 4.67
C ARG A 96 -10.74 -2.49 4.97
N GLU A 97 -11.32 -3.48 4.31
CA GLU A 97 -10.89 -4.88 4.47
C GLU A 97 -9.51 -5.12 3.85
N ARG A 98 -9.27 -4.59 2.65
CA ARG A 98 -7.94 -4.63 2.01
C ARG A 98 -6.87 -3.97 2.87
N ALA A 99 -7.16 -2.82 3.47
CA ALA A 99 -6.24 -2.14 4.38
C ALA A 99 -5.84 -3.00 5.58
N ARG A 100 -6.80 -3.70 6.19
CA ARG A 100 -6.53 -4.62 7.33
C ARG A 100 -5.65 -5.79 6.92
N ASP A 101 -5.88 -6.35 5.73
CA ASP A 101 -5.07 -7.45 5.21
C ASP A 101 -3.63 -7.01 4.91
N LEU A 102 -3.47 -5.86 4.25
CA LEU A 102 -2.15 -5.25 3.99
C LEU A 102 -1.40 -4.95 5.30
N GLU A 103 -2.08 -4.38 6.28
CA GLU A 103 -1.52 -4.13 7.61
C GLU A 103 -1.09 -5.44 8.28
N ALA A 104 -1.95 -6.48 8.26
CA ALA A 104 -1.63 -7.76 8.85
C ALA A 104 -0.40 -8.41 8.20
N LYS A 105 -0.28 -8.36 6.86
CA LYS A 105 0.87 -8.88 6.11
C LYS A 105 2.17 -8.19 6.51
N ALA A 106 2.16 -6.87 6.56
CA ALA A 106 3.32 -6.09 6.98
C ALA A 106 3.73 -6.40 8.43
N ILE A 107 2.76 -6.44 9.35
CA ILE A 107 3.01 -6.74 10.76
C ILE A 107 3.59 -8.14 10.93
N ARG A 108 3.09 -9.15 10.20
CA ARG A 108 3.64 -10.52 10.26
C ARG A 108 5.11 -10.54 9.88
N PHE A 109 5.48 -9.87 8.78
CA PHE A 109 6.89 -9.79 8.37
C PHE A 109 7.74 -9.07 9.42
N LEU A 110 7.32 -7.87 9.85
CA LEU A 110 8.09 -7.07 10.80
C LEU A 110 8.26 -7.80 12.13
N GLY A 111 7.23 -8.49 12.61
CA GLY A 111 7.29 -9.31 13.82
C GLY A 111 8.26 -10.48 13.68
N ALA A 112 8.20 -11.22 12.58
CA ALA A 112 9.13 -12.32 12.30
C ALA A 112 10.58 -11.86 12.15
N ALA A 113 10.80 -10.66 11.61
CA ALA A 113 12.13 -10.06 11.46
C ALA A 113 12.66 -9.38 12.73
N ASN A 114 11.90 -9.38 13.84
CA ASN A 114 12.19 -8.64 15.06
C ASN A 114 12.40 -7.12 14.82
N LEU A 115 11.73 -6.59 13.79
CA LEU A 115 11.70 -5.17 13.40
C LEU A 115 10.40 -4.48 13.87
N TYR A 116 9.60 -5.17 14.67
CA TYR A 116 8.30 -4.73 15.17
C TYR A 116 8.35 -4.68 16.69
N ASP A 117 8.18 -3.49 17.28
CA ASP A 117 8.04 -3.32 18.73
C ASP A 117 6.56 -3.43 19.14
N PRO A 118 6.12 -4.54 19.75
CA PRO A 118 4.72 -4.74 20.11
C PRO A 118 4.20 -3.73 21.15
N HIS A 119 5.07 -3.05 21.90
CA HIS A 119 4.68 -2.08 22.93
C HIS A 119 4.25 -0.74 22.33
N PHE A 120 4.85 -0.32 21.22
CA PHE A 120 4.50 0.91 20.51
C PHE A 120 3.24 0.78 19.62
N CYS A 121 2.76 -0.45 19.42
CA CYS A 121 1.80 -0.75 18.37
C CYS A 121 0.34 -0.49 18.73
N ARG A 122 -0.07 -0.50 20.00
CA ARG A 122 -1.46 -0.16 20.36
C ARG A 122 -1.81 1.29 19.99
N SER A 123 -0.80 2.17 19.91
CA SER A 123 -0.95 3.56 19.47
C SER A 123 -1.04 3.73 17.95
N ILE A 124 -0.60 2.75 17.14
CA ILE A 124 -0.51 2.88 15.68
C ILE A 124 -1.42 1.88 14.95
N SER A 125 -1.43 0.61 15.38
CA SER A 125 -2.24 -0.46 14.80
C SER A 125 -3.50 -0.70 15.62
N GLN A 126 -4.66 -0.38 15.05
CA GLN A 126 -5.96 -0.76 15.62
C GLN A 126 -6.41 -2.17 15.19
N SER A 127 -5.54 -2.93 14.53
CA SER A 127 -5.84 -4.27 14.04
C SER A 127 -5.95 -5.31 15.18
N LYS A 128 -6.75 -6.36 14.95
CA LYS A 128 -6.82 -7.52 15.85
C LYS A 128 -5.48 -8.27 15.96
N LEU A 129 -4.61 -8.17 14.96
CA LEU A 129 -3.29 -8.82 14.98
C LEU A 129 -2.31 -8.02 15.85
N GLY A 130 -2.28 -6.69 15.69
CA GLY A 130 -1.49 -5.79 16.53
C GLY A 130 -1.82 -5.94 18.02
N SER A 131 -3.11 -6.07 18.37
CA SER A 131 -3.53 -6.29 19.75
C SER A 131 -3.09 -7.64 20.32
N ARG A 132 -3.12 -8.71 19.53
CA ARG A 132 -2.66 -10.05 19.96
C ARG A 132 -1.16 -10.08 20.21
N LEU A 133 -0.37 -9.45 19.35
CA LEU A 133 1.09 -9.38 19.50
C LEU A 133 1.48 -8.56 20.75
N HIS A 134 0.77 -7.46 21.01
CA HIS A 134 0.97 -6.67 22.24
C HIS A 134 0.69 -7.49 23.51
N VAL A 135 -0.40 -8.25 23.54
CA VAL A 135 -0.76 -9.10 24.68
C VAL A 135 0.27 -10.23 24.89
N ALA A 136 0.77 -10.83 23.81
CA ALA A 136 1.83 -11.84 23.89
C ALA A 136 3.11 -11.27 24.50
N ALA A 137 3.57 -10.11 24.02
CA ALA A 137 4.76 -9.45 24.56
C ALA A 137 4.63 -9.07 26.05
N MET A 138 3.45 -8.64 26.49
CA MET A 138 3.20 -8.36 27.91
C MET A 138 3.30 -9.61 28.79
N ARG A 139 2.80 -10.76 28.31
CA ARG A 139 2.89 -12.04 29.04
C ARG A 139 4.32 -12.55 29.16
N ASP A 140 5.11 -12.41 28.09
CA ASP A 140 6.52 -12.81 28.14
C ASP A 140 7.30 -11.98 29.16
N LEU A 141 7.05 -10.66 29.24
CA LEU A 141 7.65 -9.80 30.27
C LEU A 141 7.25 -10.21 31.70
N GLU A 142 5.98 -10.53 31.93
CA GLU A 142 5.51 -11.01 33.24
C GLU A 142 6.17 -12.33 33.65
N GLN A 143 6.42 -13.22 32.69
CA GLN A 143 7.09 -14.51 32.93
C GLN A 143 8.60 -14.38 33.17
N HIS A 144 9.26 -13.39 32.58
CA HIS A 144 10.71 -13.18 32.74
C HIS A 144 11.05 -12.25 33.92
N ALA A 145 10.05 -11.61 34.52
CA ALA A 145 10.20 -10.79 35.74
C ALA A 145 9.91 -11.58 37.04
N SER A 146 9.50 -12.85 36.93
CA SER A 146 9.27 -13.79 38.06
C SER A 146 10.42 -14.78 38.18
#